data_AF-A0A8D5U8B5-F1
#
_entry.id   AF-A0A8D5U8B5-F1
#
_cell.length_a   1.000
_cell.length_b   1.000
_cell.length_c   1.000
_cell.angle_alpha   90.00
_cell.angle_beta   90.00
_cell.angle_gamma   90.00
#
_symmetry.space_group_name_H-M   'P 1'
#
loop_
_entity.id
_entity.type
_entity.pdbx_description
1 polymer ?
#
loop_
_entity_poly.entity_id
_entity_poly.type
_entity_poly.pdbx_seq_one_letter_code
_entity_poly.pdbx_strand_id
1 'polypeptide(L)'
;MVERLDYDDFVIGELKKVYGTKLNELLSSLLVPNSRLYVRVNTLKTSTSSLSEEMPFLRPDEDFEEAMYVEVRGPNKIVEHDTKVVVDKRTAESVMTGANVYRPGIKKILGNGKEVSVISENGVLVAEGILTPDGMVKVTNTLYTAPQLSEYEGLKKGYFLLQGKASMYVAHILDPQPNELIIDMTAYPGGKLTHVFQLQPRSRVIGFDHTTKKVEELKRRLDTLGMKGIQVYKADSRYLYEDFHLQNVDKVLIDPPCSALGLRPKVYDKKRKEDLLNLSSYQRQFINSAYKILKKDGVVVYSTCTMTSLENEDVVNDSRFEVEEVIRFHPIVHDMTGFFIAKLRKRN
;
A
#
# COMPACT_ATOMS: atom_id res chain seq x y z
N MET A 1 16.18 14.40 -16.64
CA MET A 1 15.64 13.53 -15.56
C MET A 1 14.40 14.21 -15.03
N VAL A 2 13.39 13.44 -14.60
CA VAL A 2 12.19 13.99 -13.97
C VAL A 2 12.59 14.79 -12.74
N GLU A 3 12.56 16.13 -12.78
CA GLU A 3 13.04 17.01 -11.70
C GLU A 3 12.39 16.75 -10.33
N ARG A 4 11.26 16.05 -10.31
CA ARG A 4 10.51 15.68 -9.10
C ARG A 4 11.01 14.41 -8.40
N LEU A 5 11.85 13.60 -9.06
CA LEU A 5 12.39 12.35 -8.50
C LEU A 5 13.89 12.52 -8.26
N ASP A 6 14.25 12.89 -7.03
CA ASP A 6 15.62 13.08 -6.58
C ASP A 6 16.22 11.72 -6.15
N TYR A 7 16.67 10.93 -7.12
CA TYR A 7 17.33 9.66 -6.92
C TYR A 7 18.81 9.78 -7.29
N ASP A 8 19.71 9.23 -6.47
CA ASP A 8 21.13 9.19 -6.81
C ASP A 8 21.46 8.14 -7.89
N ASP A 9 22.68 8.20 -8.42
CA ASP A 9 23.13 7.31 -9.50
C ASP A 9 23.04 5.82 -9.13
N PHE A 10 23.16 5.49 -7.85
CA PHE A 10 23.01 4.11 -7.38
C PHE A 10 21.56 3.64 -7.50
N VAL A 11 20.60 4.44 -7.00
CA VAL A 11 19.17 4.13 -7.11
C VAL A 11 18.74 4.06 -8.58
N ILE A 12 19.22 4.99 -9.41
CA ILE A 12 18.99 4.98 -10.86
C ILE A 12 19.59 3.72 -11.50
N GLY A 13 20.78 3.31 -11.08
CA GLY A 13 21.42 2.06 -11.51
C GLY A 13 20.59 0.82 -11.17
N GLU A 14 20.07 0.72 -9.95
CA GLU A 14 19.21 -0.40 -9.53
C GLU A 14 17.90 -0.47 -10.32
N LEU A 15 17.27 0.67 -10.59
CA LEU A 15 16.08 0.71 -11.46
C LEU A 15 16.44 0.35 -12.91
N LYS A 16 17.60 0.79 -13.41
CA LYS A 16 18.06 0.49 -14.76
C LYS A 16 18.29 -1.00 -14.99
N LYS A 17 18.73 -1.76 -13.97
CA LYS A 17 18.87 -3.23 -14.06
C LYS A 17 17.54 -3.92 -14.42
N VAL A 18 16.43 -3.40 -13.91
CA VAL A 18 15.09 -3.98 -14.10
C VAL A 18 14.42 -3.45 -15.37
N TYR A 19 14.54 -2.16 -15.64
CA TYR A 19 13.78 -1.50 -16.71
C TYR A 19 14.58 -1.19 -17.98
N GLY A 20 15.91 -1.29 -17.93
CA GLY A 20 16.78 -1.07 -19.08
C GLY A 20 16.49 0.24 -19.81
N THR A 21 16.14 0.12 -21.09
CA THR A 21 15.80 1.25 -21.97
C THR A 21 14.48 1.95 -21.61
N LYS A 22 13.59 1.29 -20.87
CA LYS A 22 12.28 1.83 -20.44
C LYS A 22 12.33 2.64 -19.14
N LEU A 23 13.51 2.90 -18.58
CA LEU A 23 13.65 3.62 -17.31
C LEU A 23 12.99 5.00 -17.32
N ASN A 24 13.15 5.79 -18.39
CA ASN A 24 12.56 7.13 -18.45
C ASN A 24 11.02 7.10 -18.53
N GLU A 25 10.47 6.10 -19.21
CA GLU A 25 9.03 5.84 -19.27
C GLU A 25 8.50 5.49 -17.88
N LEU A 26 9.21 4.61 -17.15
CA LEU A 26 8.90 4.28 -15.77
C LEU A 26 8.90 5.52 -14.88
N LEU A 27 9.98 6.29 -14.86
CA LEU A 27 10.10 7.47 -13.99
C LEU A 27 8.98 8.47 -14.25
N SER A 28 8.56 8.62 -15.51
CA SER A 28 7.41 9.46 -15.88
C SER A 28 6.09 8.87 -15.36
N SER A 29 5.89 7.55 -15.49
CA SER A 29 4.69 6.86 -15.02
C SER A 29 4.50 6.96 -13.49
N LEU A 30 5.60 7.06 -12.73
CA LEU A 30 5.54 7.16 -11.27
C LEU A 30 4.85 8.45 -10.80
N LEU A 31 4.83 9.50 -11.62
CA LEU A 31 4.29 10.81 -11.27
C LEU A 31 2.78 10.92 -11.46
N VAL A 32 2.18 9.94 -12.13
CA VAL A 32 0.75 9.92 -12.45
C VAL A 32 0.08 8.78 -11.69
N PRO A 33 -1.18 8.95 -11.26
CA PRO A 33 -1.90 7.88 -10.58
C PRO A 33 -2.11 6.68 -11.51
N ASN A 34 -2.45 5.53 -10.93
CA ASN A 34 -2.96 4.41 -11.71
C ASN A 34 -4.31 4.80 -12.33
N SER A 35 -4.65 4.30 -13.51
CA SER A 35 -5.97 4.56 -14.13
C SER A 35 -7.14 3.99 -13.33
N ARG A 36 -6.88 3.00 -12.47
CA ARG A 36 -7.86 2.37 -11.60
C ARG A 36 -7.46 2.52 -10.13
N LEU A 37 -8.35 3.11 -9.32
CA LEU A 37 -8.24 3.06 -7.86
C LEU A 37 -9.13 1.95 -7.33
N TYR A 38 -8.52 1.06 -6.55
CA TYR A 38 -9.15 -0.17 -6.09
C TYR A 38 -9.66 -0.09 -4.66
N VAL A 39 -10.78 -0.77 -4.44
CA VAL A 39 -11.31 -1.12 -3.13
C VAL A 39 -11.47 -2.62 -3.01
N ARG A 40 -11.20 -3.16 -1.82
CA ARG A 40 -11.58 -4.52 -1.46
C ARG A 40 -12.91 -4.48 -0.73
N VAL A 41 -13.93 -5.12 -1.27
CA VAL A 41 -15.21 -5.34 -0.59
C VAL A 41 -15.01 -6.32 0.55
N ASN A 42 -15.54 -6.01 1.72
CA ASN A 42 -15.56 -6.92 2.84
C ASN A 42 -16.73 -7.90 2.68
N THR A 43 -16.46 -9.03 2.04
CA THR A 43 -17.46 -10.05 1.72
C THR A 43 -18.07 -10.73 2.97
N LEU A 44 -17.51 -10.50 4.16
CA LEU A 44 -18.09 -10.93 5.43
C LEU A 44 -19.24 -10.02 5.92
N LYS A 45 -19.40 -8.83 5.32
CA LYS A 45 -20.40 -7.83 5.74
C LYS A 45 -21.36 -7.40 4.63
N THR A 46 -20.91 -7.42 3.39
CA THR A 46 -21.71 -6.99 2.23
C THR A 46 -21.27 -7.77 0.98
N SER A 47 -21.95 -7.56 -0.15
CA SER A 47 -21.53 -8.07 -1.47
C SER A 47 -21.09 -6.92 -2.39
N THR A 48 -20.37 -7.27 -3.47
CA THR A 48 -20.06 -6.34 -4.56
C THR A 48 -21.32 -5.80 -5.24
N SER A 49 -22.38 -6.60 -5.35
CA SER A 49 -23.67 -6.16 -5.91
C SER A 49 -24.31 -5.07 -5.07
N SER A 50 -24.45 -5.28 -3.75
CA SER A 50 -25.02 -4.27 -2.85
C SER A 50 -24.19 -2.99 -2.81
N LEU A 51 -22.85 -3.12 -2.85
CA LEU A 51 -21.98 -1.94 -2.89
C LEU A 51 -22.10 -1.19 -4.23
N SER A 52 -22.29 -1.91 -5.35
CA SER A 52 -22.53 -1.29 -6.66
C SER A 52 -23.85 -0.52 -6.71
N GLU A 53 -24.89 -1.00 -6.03
CA GLU A 53 -26.18 -0.29 -5.93
C GLU A 53 -26.03 1.03 -5.15
N GLU A 54 -25.27 1.04 -4.05
CA GLU A 54 -24.98 2.26 -3.28
C GLU A 54 -24.01 3.20 -4.01
N MET A 55 -23.06 2.63 -4.76
CA MET A 55 -21.96 3.34 -5.41
C MET A 55 -21.85 2.91 -6.89
N PRO A 56 -22.75 3.38 -7.78
CA PRO A 56 -22.89 2.88 -9.16
C PRO A 56 -21.70 3.18 -10.08
N PHE A 57 -20.74 4.00 -9.63
CA PHE A 57 -19.49 4.26 -10.32
C PHE A 57 -18.42 3.20 -10.05
N LEU A 58 -18.59 2.34 -9.05
CA LEU A 58 -17.70 1.21 -8.83
C LEU A 58 -17.94 0.14 -9.91
N ARG A 59 -16.86 -0.39 -10.44
CA ARG A 59 -16.85 -1.49 -11.41
C ARG A 59 -16.28 -2.74 -10.75
N PRO A 60 -16.85 -3.93 -10.99
CA PRO A 60 -16.22 -5.17 -10.54
C PRO A 60 -14.88 -5.37 -11.27
N ASP A 61 -13.90 -5.92 -10.55
CA ASP A 61 -12.66 -6.37 -11.15
C ASP A 61 -12.85 -7.71 -11.87
N GLU A 62 -11.98 -7.97 -12.84
CA GLU A 62 -12.04 -9.17 -13.67
C GLU A 62 -11.42 -10.41 -13.00
N ASP A 63 -10.49 -10.23 -12.05
CA ASP A 63 -9.70 -11.33 -11.47
C ASP A 63 -10.18 -11.75 -10.07
N PHE A 64 -10.74 -10.82 -9.29
CA PHE A 64 -11.14 -11.08 -7.90
C PHE A 64 -12.58 -10.64 -7.62
N GLU A 65 -13.39 -11.56 -7.10
CA GLU A 65 -14.80 -11.32 -6.78
C GLU A 65 -14.99 -10.21 -5.74
N GLU A 66 -14.05 -10.05 -4.81
CA GLU A 66 -14.08 -9.03 -3.77
C GLU A 66 -13.44 -7.70 -4.20
N ALA A 67 -12.87 -7.60 -5.40
CA ALA A 67 -12.23 -6.39 -5.87
C ALA A 67 -13.18 -5.55 -6.73
N MET A 68 -13.19 -4.25 -6.46
CA MET A 68 -13.87 -3.26 -7.30
C MET A 68 -12.96 -2.07 -7.52
N TYR A 69 -13.19 -1.32 -8.59
CA TYR A 69 -12.41 -0.14 -8.90
C TYR A 69 -13.25 1.03 -9.40
N VAL A 70 -12.65 2.21 -9.33
CA VAL A 70 -13.11 3.42 -10.03
C VAL A 70 -12.04 3.85 -11.02
N GLU A 71 -12.48 4.37 -12.17
CA GLU A 71 -11.58 4.97 -13.14
C GLU A 71 -11.13 6.35 -12.70
N VAL A 72 -9.84 6.63 -12.86
CA VAL A 72 -9.22 7.92 -12.64
C VAL A 72 -9.15 8.67 -13.97
N ARG A 73 -9.63 9.91 -13.99
CA ARG A 73 -9.64 10.76 -15.20
C ARG A 73 -8.72 11.95 -15.03
N GLY A 74 -8.16 12.45 -16.13
CA GLY A 74 -7.26 13.60 -16.15
C GLY A 74 -6.05 13.38 -17.05
N PRO A 75 -5.05 14.28 -17.03
CA PRO A 75 -4.96 15.43 -16.13
C PRO A 75 -5.98 16.53 -16.47
N ASN A 76 -6.60 17.13 -15.45
CA ASN A 76 -7.45 18.31 -15.60
C ASN A 76 -6.61 19.58 -15.58
N LYS A 77 -7.14 20.66 -16.18
CA LYS A 77 -6.55 21.99 -16.04
C LYS A 77 -6.96 22.58 -14.68
N ILE A 78 -5.97 22.92 -13.86
CA ILE A 78 -6.18 23.58 -12.55
C ILE A 78 -5.88 25.08 -12.71
N VAL A 79 -6.69 25.93 -12.09
CA VAL A 79 -6.40 27.36 -12.00
C VAL A 79 -5.46 27.65 -10.83
N GLU A 80 -4.43 28.45 -11.08
CA GLU A 80 -3.57 28.96 -10.03
C GLU A 80 -4.16 30.24 -9.43
N HIS A 81 -4.24 30.26 -8.10
CA HIS A 81 -4.79 31.36 -7.30
C HIS A 81 -3.67 32.07 -6.54
N ASP A 82 -3.90 33.34 -6.21
CA ASP A 82 -2.94 34.14 -5.43
C ASP A 82 -2.70 33.54 -4.03
N THR A 83 -3.72 32.89 -3.47
CA THR A 83 -3.60 32.21 -2.17
C THR A 83 -3.22 30.75 -2.36
N LYS A 84 -2.13 30.33 -1.73
CA LYS A 84 -1.57 28.97 -1.85
C LYS A 84 -1.57 28.27 -0.51
N VAL A 85 -2.14 27.06 -0.47
CA VAL A 85 -2.08 26.15 0.67
C VAL A 85 -1.01 25.11 0.38
N VAL A 86 0.11 25.21 1.09
CA VAL A 86 1.23 24.26 1.03
C VAL A 86 0.91 23.08 1.93
N VAL A 87 0.88 21.88 1.37
CA VAL A 87 0.59 20.63 2.09
C VAL A 87 1.76 19.67 2.05
N ASP A 88 1.85 18.75 3.02
CA ASP A 88 2.86 17.69 2.96
C ASP A 88 2.67 16.76 1.76
N LYS A 89 3.73 16.02 1.45
CA LYS A 89 3.75 15.03 0.38
C LYS A 89 2.53 14.09 0.37
N ARG A 90 2.16 13.50 1.52
CA ARG A 90 1.08 12.50 1.56
C ARG A 90 -0.27 13.14 1.28
N THR A 91 -0.51 14.33 1.84
CA THR A 91 -1.70 15.10 1.54
C THR A 91 -1.72 15.53 0.08
N ALA A 92 -0.61 15.99 -0.50
CA ALA A 92 -0.53 16.35 -1.91
C ALA A 92 -0.89 15.18 -2.84
N GLU A 93 -0.35 13.98 -2.57
CA GLU A 93 -0.62 12.75 -3.34
C GLU A 93 -2.11 12.33 -3.24
N SER A 94 -2.72 12.44 -2.07
CA SER A 94 -4.15 12.14 -1.86
C SER A 94 -5.06 13.15 -2.58
N VAL A 95 -4.75 14.44 -2.44
CA VAL A 95 -5.51 15.55 -3.03
C VAL A 95 -5.42 15.55 -4.55
N MET A 96 -4.26 15.17 -5.11
CA MET A 96 -4.08 14.99 -6.55
C MET A 96 -5.17 14.11 -7.18
N THR A 97 -5.73 13.17 -6.42
CA THR A 97 -6.77 12.23 -6.85
C THR A 97 -8.17 12.50 -6.30
N GLY A 98 -8.42 13.68 -5.69
CA GLY A 98 -9.78 14.09 -5.30
C GLY A 98 -9.99 14.39 -3.82
N ALA A 99 -9.08 14.02 -2.92
CA ALA A 99 -9.30 14.18 -1.48
C ALA A 99 -9.33 15.66 -1.04
N ASN A 100 -10.08 15.96 0.03
CA ASN A 100 -10.02 17.27 0.68
C ASN A 100 -8.73 17.44 1.49
N VAL A 101 -8.37 18.69 1.79
CA VAL A 101 -7.21 19.00 2.63
C VAL A 101 -7.65 19.29 4.05
N TYR A 102 -7.28 18.43 4.99
CA TYR A 102 -7.51 18.67 6.42
C TYR A 102 -6.31 19.35 7.07
N ARG A 103 -6.57 20.12 8.14
CA ARG A 103 -5.57 20.90 8.88
C ARG A 103 -4.25 20.16 9.20
N PRO A 104 -4.23 18.88 9.61
CA PRO A 104 -2.97 18.18 9.90
C PRO A 104 -2.00 18.08 8.71
N GLY A 105 -2.52 18.10 7.48
CA GLY A 105 -1.73 18.06 6.25
C GLY A 105 -1.22 19.42 5.78
N ILE A 106 -1.75 20.52 6.33
CA ILE A 106 -1.36 21.88 5.94
C ILE A 106 -0.07 22.27 6.65
N LYS A 107 0.92 22.68 5.87
CA LYS A 107 2.21 23.21 6.37
C LYS A 107 2.23 24.72 6.43
N LYS A 108 1.68 25.36 5.40
CA LYS A 108 1.70 26.82 5.29
C LYS A 108 0.54 27.30 4.43
N ILE A 109 0.03 28.49 4.74
CA ILE A 109 -0.88 29.23 3.86
C ILE A 109 -0.18 30.53 3.47
N LEU A 110 -0.14 30.82 2.18
CA LEU A 110 0.46 32.01 1.57
C LEU A 110 -0.65 32.82 0.94
N GLY A 111 -0.90 34.04 1.41
CA GLY A 111 -2.06 34.84 0.98
C GLY A 111 -3.23 34.77 1.98
N ASN A 112 -4.34 35.43 1.63
CA ASN A 112 -5.49 35.64 2.52
C ASN A 112 -6.86 35.48 1.81
N GLY A 113 -6.86 35.02 0.56
CA GLY A 113 -8.06 34.75 -0.22
C GLY A 113 -8.76 33.45 0.18
N LYS A 114 -10.05 33.34 -0.17
CA LYS A 114 -10.85 32.13 0.07
C LYS A 114 -10.64 31.06 -1.01
N GLU A 115 -10.45 31.48 -2.26
CA GLU A 115 -10.09 30.59 -3.36
C GLU A 115 -8.59 30.33 -3.30
N VAL A 116 -8.22 29.05 -3.33
CA VAL A 116 -6.84 28.65 -3.06
C VAL A 116 -6.35 27.60 -4.04
N SER A 117 -5.07 27.68 -4.36
CA SER A 117 -4.31 26.58 -4.97
C SER A 117 -3.72 25.69 -3.89
N VAL A 118 -3.85 24.37 -4.05
CA VAL A 118 -3.18 23.40 -3.20
C VAL A 118 -1.88 22.98 -3.89
N ILE A 119 -0.76 23.22 -3.21
CA ILE A 119 0.58 22.90 -3.72
C ILE A 119 1.35 22.01 -2.74
N SER A 120 2.20 21.14 -3.25
CA SER A 120 3.15 20.40 -2.42
C SER A 120 4.29 21.28 -1.92
N GLU A 121 5.08 20.75 -0.98
CA GLU A 121 6.28 21.43 -0.44
C GLU A 121 7.31 21.81 -1.52
N ASN A 122 7.37 21.06 -2.64
CA ASN A 122 8.24 21.38 -3.79
C ASN A 122 7.52 22.16 -4.91
N GLY A 123 6.33 22.71 -4.65
CA GLY A 123 5.63 23.62 -5.55
C GLY A 123 4.77 22.98 -6.64
N VAL A 124 4.52 21.67 -6.59
CA VAL A 124 3.63 21.01 -7.57
C VAL A 124 2.18 21.38 -7.26
N LEU A 125 1.50 21.98 -8.23
CA LEU A 125 0.07 22.26 -8.18
C LEU A 125 -0.73 20.96 -8.35
N VAL A 126 -1.54 20.62 -7.35
CA VAL A 126 -2.28 19.34 -7.32
C VAL A 126 -3.80 19.51 -7.32
N ALA A 127 -4.30 20.65 -6.87
CA ALA A 127 -5.73 20.98 -6.87
C ALA A 127 -5.98 22.47 -6.68
N GLU A 128 -7.23 22.87 -6.84
CA GLU A 128 -7.80 24.14 -6.38
C GLU A 128 -9.05 23.88 -5.53
N GLY A 129 -9.38 24.84 -4.67
CA GLY A 129 -10.49 24.68 -3.73
C GLY A 129 -10.82 25.96 -2.97
N ILE A 130 -11.68 25.79 -1.97
CA ILE A 130 -12.15 26.85 -1.10
C ILE A 130 -11.62 26.58 0.32
N LEU A 131 -10.87 27.52 0.87
CA LEU A 131 -10.45 27.52 2.27
C LEU A 131 -11.65 27.84 3.16
N THR A 132 -11.99 26.91 4.05
CA THR A 132 -13.14 27.01 4.95
C THR A 132 -12.73 27.68 6.28
N PRO A 133 -13.69 28.24 7.04
CA PRO A 133 -13.39 28.90 8.33
C PRO A 133 -12.74 28.00 9.38
N ASP A 134 -12.98 26.70 9.33
CA ASP A 134 -12.38 25.67 10.18
C ASP A 134 -10.96 25.25 9.74
N GLY A 135 -10.45 25.85 8.65
CA GLY A 135 -9.08 25.66 8.18
C GLY A 135 -8.86 24.41 7.34
N MET A 136 -9.93 23.86 6.75
CA MET A 136 -9.88 22.80 5.73
C MET A 136 -9.89 23.45 4.34
N VAL A 137 -9.37 22.76 3.31
CA VAL A 137 -9.67 23.11 1.92
C VAL A 137 -10.69 22.13 1.38
N LYS A 138 -11.88 22.64 1.06
CA LYS A 138 -12.86 21.89 0.27
C LYS A 138 -12.41 21.96 -1.19
N VAL A 139 -11.95 20.84 -1.71
CA VAL A 139 -11.39 20.76 -3.05
C VAL A 139 -12.52 20.81 -4.09
N THR A 140 -12.38 21.69 -5.08
CA THR A 140 -13.39 21.92 -6.13
C THR A 140 -12.94 21.37 -7.48
N ASN A 141 -11.64 21.34 -7.75
CA ASN A 141 -11.06 20.75 -8.96
C ASN A 141 -9.66 20.19 -8.64
N THR A 142 -9.33 19.03 -9.19
CA THR A 142 -8.09 18.29 -8.91
C THR A 142 -7.37 17.92 -10.18
N LEU A 143 -6.07 17.65 -10.08
CA LEU A 143 -5.28 17.27 -11.27
C LEU A 143 -5.80 15.98 -11.87
N TYR A 144 -6.20 15.02 -11.04
CA TYR A 144 -6.87 13.81 -11.47
C TYR A 144 -8.17 13.62 -10.69
N THR A 145 -9.25 13.31 -11.40
CA THR A 145 -10.57 13.10 -10.81
C THR A 145 -10.78 11.63 -10.49
N ALA A 146 -11.06 11.37 -9.22
CA ALA A 146 -11.67 10.14 -8.75
C ALA A 146 -12.70 10.46 -7.65
N PRO A 147 -13.71 9.59 -7.43
CA PRO A 147 -14.62 9.73 -6.30
C PRO A 147 -13.88 9.77 -4.96
N GLN A 148 -14.36 10.61 -4.02
CA GLN A 148 -13.79 10.72 -2.67
C GLN A 148 -14.20 9.52 -1.79
N LEU A 149 -13.63 8.35 -2.09
CA LEU A 149 -13.98 7.08 -1.41
C LEU A 149 -13.83 7.12 0.12
N SER A 150 -12.98 8.02 0.65
CA SER A 150 -12.79 8.23 2.09
C SER A 150 -14.02 8.78 2.82
N GLU A 151 -14.88 9.51 2.11
CA GLU A 151 -16.03 10.19 2.71
C GLU A 151 -17.28 9.30 2.79
N TYR A 152 -17.26 8.14 2.12
CA TYR A 152 -18.41 7.25 2.07
C TYR A 152 -18.60 6.50 3.39
N GLU A 153 -19.86 6.42 3.81
CA GLU A 153 -20.23 5.80 5.08
C GLU A 153 -19.93 4.30 5.12
N GLY A 154 -19.98 3.63 3.96
CA GLY A 154 -19.58 2.22 3.81
C GLY A 154 -18.14 1.95 4.26
N LEU A 155 -17.20 2.88 4.05
CA LEU A 155 -15.83 2.74 4.56
C LEU A 155 -15.81 2.76 6.09
N LYS A 156 -16.54 3.69 6.72
CA LYS A 156 -16.65 3.80 8.19
C LYS A 156 -17.37 2.63 8.83
N LYS A 157 -18.32 2.02 8.11
CA LYS A 157 -19.05 0.82 8.53
C LYS A 157 -18.27 -0.48 8.27
N GLY A 158 -17.12 -0.39 7.59
CA GLY A 158 -16.26 -1.53 7.27
C GLY A 158 -16.81 -2.44 6.16
N TYR A 159 -17.61 -1.89 5.24
CA TYR A 159 -18.15 -2.61 4.08
C TYR A 159 -17.12 -2.80 2.97
N PHE A 160 -16.13 -1.91 2.88
CA PHE A 160 -14.99 -2.05 1.99
C PHE A 160 -13.75 -1.39 2.60
N LEU A 161 -12.60 -1.64 1.99
CA LEU A 161 -11.31 -1.05 2.34
C LEU A 161 -10.64 -0.50 1.09
N LEU A 162 -9.88 0.59 1.23
CA LEU A 162 -9.00 1.04 0.15
C LEU A 162 -7.77 0.11 0.12
N GLN A 163 -7.62 -0.67 -0.94
CA GLN A 163 -6.52 -1.62 -1.11
C GLN A 163 -6.23 -1.77 -2.60
N GLY A 164 -4.96 -1.63 -3.01
CA GLY A 164 -4.56 -1.80 -4.40
C GLY A 164 -4.65 -3.28 -4.84
N LYS A 165 -5.00 -3.52 -6.11
CA LYS A 165 -5.12 -4.87 -6.69
C LYS A 165 -3.88 -5.75 -6.49
N ALA A 166 -2.67 -5.22 -6.71
CA ALA A 166 -1.43 -5.95 -6.44
C ALA A 166 -1.29 -6.44 -4.99
N SER A 167 -1.83 -5.70 -4.00
CA SER A 167 -1.87 -6.15 -2.60
C SER A 167 -2.94 -7.20 -2.33
N MET A 168 -3.97 -7.31 -3.18
CA MET A 168 -4.99 -8.36 -3.08
C MET A 168 -4.46 -9.71 -3.58
N TYR A 169 -3.64 -9.71 -4.64
CA TYR A 169 -2.93 -10.91 -5.11
C TYR A 169 -2.15 -11.62 -3.99
N VAL A 170 -1.57 -10.86 -3.06
CA VAL A 170 -0.77 -11.42 -1.95
C VAL A 170 -1.56 -12.43 -1.12
N ALA A 171 -2.82 -12.11 -0.77
CA ALA A 171 -3.66 -13.00 0.02
C ALA A 171 -4.10 -14.24 -0.78
N HIS A 172 -4.36 -14.08 -2.08
CA HIS A 172 -4.68 -15.19 -2.98
C HIS A 172 -3.50 -16.14 -3.20
N ILE A 173 -2.29 -15.62 -3.38
CA ILE A 173 -1.06 -16.42 -3.55
C ILE A 173 -0.72 -17.19 -2.26
N LEU A 174 -0.99 -16.60 -1.09
CA LEU A 174 -0.85 -17.26 0.20
C LEU A 174 -1.80 -18.47 0.32
N ASP A 175 -2.97 -18.39 -0.34
CA ASP A 175 -3.95 -19.47 -0.44
C ASP A 175 -4.33 -20.05 0.94
N PRO A 176 -4.91 -19.24 1.86
CA PRO A 176 -5.12 -19.67 3.24
C PRO A 176 -6.12 -20.83 3.36
N GLN A 177 -5.75 -21.87 4.11
CA GLN A 177 -6.57 -23.06 4.31
C GLN A 177 -7.20 -23.11 5.72
N PRO A 178 -8.30 -23.84 5.92
CA PRO A 178 -8.92 -24.00 7.23
C PRO A 178 -7.94 -24.55 8.26
N ASN A 179 -8.00 -24.03 9.49
CA ASN A 179 -7.20 -24.44 10.65
C ASN A 179 -5.69 -24.15 10.57
N GLU A 180 -5.17 -23.61 9.46
CA GLU A 180 -3.78 -23.16 9.37
C GLU A 180 -3.52 -21.99 10.33
N LEU A 181 -2.36 -22.02 11.00
CA LEU A 181 -1.80 -20.88 11.72
C LEU A 181 -1.05 -19.98 10.74
N ILE A 182 -1.56 -18.77 10.57
CA ILE A 182 -1.04 -17.77 9.64
C ILE A 182 -0.58 -16.54 10.41
N ILE A 183 0.67 -16.13 10.19
CA ILE A 183 1.27 -14.97 10.85
C ILE A 183 1.52 -13.86 9.83
N ASP A 184 1.02 -12.65 10.07
CA ASP A 184 1.47 -11.43 9.39
C ASP A 184 2.49 -10.72 10.29
N MET A 185 3.74 -10.68 9.83
CA MET A 185 4.85 -10.12 10.60
C MET A 185 4.87 -8.59 10.60
N THR A 186 4.12 -7.94 9.72
CA THR A 186 4.13 -6.49 9.52
C THR A 186 2.73 -5.99 9.24
N ALA A 187 1.85 -6.25 10.21
CA ALA A 187 0.42 -6.30 9.99
C ALA A 187 -0.25 -4.95 9.79
N TYR A 188 0.26 -3.84 10.34
CA TYR A 188 -0.40 -2.54 10.19
C TYR A 188 -0.22 -1.99 8.77
N PRO A 189 -1.29 -1.48 8.11
CA PRO A 189 -2.61 -1.12 8.65
C PRO A 189 -3.69 -2.21 8.58
N GLY A 190 -3.35 -3.43 8.19
CA GLY A 190 -4.25 -4.60 8.25
C GLY A 190 -4.80 -5.05 6.89
N GLY A 191 -4.39 -4.44 5.79
CA GLY A 191 -4.94 -4.74 4.46
C GLY A 191 -4.83 -6.23 4.10
N LYS A 192 -3.61 -6.77 4.10
CA LYS A 192 -3.34 -8.18 3.76
C LYS A 192 -3.83 -9.14 4.84
N LEU A 193 -3.54 -8.86 6.11
CA LEU A 193 -4.04 -9.61 7.27
C LEU A 193 -5.56 -9.84 7.21
N THR A 194 -6.34 -8.78 7.03
CA THR A 194 -7.81 -8.87 6.98
C THR A 194 -8.31 -9.56 5.73
N HIS A 195 -7.56 -9.48 4.62
CA HIS A 195 -7.90 -10.17 3.39
C HIS A 195 -7.73 -11.67 3.54
N VAL A 196 -6.62 -12.12 4.11
CA VAL A 196 -6.38 -13.54 4.43
C VAL A 196 -7.53 -14.11 5.27
N PHE A 197 -7.92 -13.40 6.32
CA PHE A 197 -9.04 -13.83 7.17
C PHE A 197 -10.37 -13.83 6.41
N GLN A 198 -10.61 -12.85 5.54
CA GLN A 198 -11.81 -12.77 4.71
C GLN A 198 -11.91 -13.97 3.74
N LEU A 199 -10.79 -14.36 3.11
CA LEU A 199 -10.75 -15.52 2.20
C LEU A 199 -10.95 -16.85 2.95
N GLN A 200 -10.44 -16.96 4.18
CA GLN A 200 -10.61 -18.16 4.99
C GLN A 200 -10.82 -17.84 6.48
N PRO A 201 -12.07 -17.59 6.92
CA PRO A 201 -12.37 -17.26 8.31
C PRO A 201 -12.13 -18.39 9.31
N ARG A 202 -11.94 -19.63 8.84
CA ARG A 202 -11.58 -20.78 9.68
C ARG A 202 -10.07 -20.95 9.90
N SER A 203 -9.24 -20.09 9.31
CA SER A 203 -7.81 -20.05 9.62
C SER A 203 -7.57 -19.32 10.95
N ARG A 204 -6.43 -19.60 11.59
CA ARG A 204 -5.98 -18.92 12.80
C ARG A 204 -5.01 -17.83 12.41
N VAL A 205 -5.49 -16.59 12.35
CA VAL A 205 -4.72 -15.45 11.83
C VAL A 205 -4.22 -14.58 12.98
N ILE A 206 -2.91 -14.35 13.03
CA ILE A 206 -2.26 -13.48 14.01
C ILE A 206 -1.42 -12.42 13.30
N GLY A 207 -1.60 -11.15 13.68
CA GLY A 207 -0.80 -10.02 13.19
C GLY A 207 0.16 -9.47 14.24
N PHE A 208 1.35 -9.10 13.83
CA PHE A 208 2.33 -8.40 14.66
C PHE A 208 2.69 -7.04 14.06
N ASP A 209 2.90 -6.03 14.92
CA ASP A 209 3.56 -4.78 14.54
C ASP A 209 4.35 -4.19 15.71
N HIS A 210 5.31 -3.32 15.38
CA HIS A 210 6.35 -2.86 16.30
C HIS A 210 5.86 -1.85 17.36
N THR A 211 4.83 -1.07 17.04
CA THR A 211 4.40 0.05 17.91
C THR A 211 3.03 -0.17 18.52
N THR A 212 2.87 0.22 19.78
CA THR A 212 1.57 0.17 20.48
C THR A 212 0.50 0.96 19.72
N LYS A 213 0.83 2.14 19.20
CA LYS A 213 -0.11 2.98 18.44
C LYS A 213 -0.70 2.24 17.25
N LYS A 214 0.14 1.61 16.42
CA LYS A 214 -0.29 0.85 15.25
C LYS A 214 -1.14 -0.35 15.64
N VAL A 215 -0.74 -1.10 16.67
CA VAL A 215 -1.49 -2.27 17.15
C VAL A 215 -2.89 -1.86 17.64
N GLU A 216 -3.00 -0.80 18.43
CA GLU A 216 -4.30 -0.32 18.93
C GLU A 216 -5.18 0.26 17.80
N GLU A 217 -4.58 0.94 16.82
CA GLU A 217 -5.30 1.35 15.60
C GLU A 217 -5.79 0.17 14.78
N LEU A 218 -4.97 -0.88 14.63
CA LEU A 218 -5.35 -2.09 13.91
C LEU A 218 -6.48 -2.82 14.64
N LYS A 219 -6.43 -2.99 15.96
CA LYS A 219 -7.52 -3.57 16.75
C LYS A 219 -8.86 -2.83 16.51
N ARG A 220 -8.86 -1.50 16.58
CA ARG A 220 -10.05 -0.70 16.27
C ARG A 220 -10.56 -0.93 14.85
N ARG A 221 -9.66 -1.02 13.86
CA ARG A 221 -10.03 -1.34 12.47
C ARG A 221 -10.66 -2.73 12.37
N LEU A 222 -10.12 -3.73 13.06
CA LEU A 222 -10.67 -5.08 13.09
C LEU A 222 -12.09 -5.11 13.68
N ASP A 223 -12.33 -4.33 14.73
CA ASP A 223 -13.66 -4.17 15.32
C ASP A 223 -14.63 -3.55 14.31
N THR A 224 -14.24 -2.47 13.62
CA THR A 224 -15.03 -1.86 12.54
C THR A 224 -15.31 -2.84 11.41
N LEU A 225 -14.36 -3.69 11.05
CA LEU A 225 -14.51 -4.70 10.00
C LEU A 225 -15.31 -5.93 10.46
N GLY A 226 -15.55 -6.09 11.77
CA GLY A 226 -16.22 -7.26 12.33
C GLY A 226 -15.35 -8.53 12.37
N MET A 227 -14.02 -8.40 12.28
CA MET A 227 -13.08 -9.52 12.14
C MET A 227 -12.46 -9.91 13.49
N LYS A 228 -13.31 -10.29 14.46
CA LYS A 228 -12.91 -10.61 15.85
C LYS A 228 -12.05 -11.88 16.00
N GLY A 229 -11.97 -12.70 14.96
CA GLY A 229 -11.14 -13.92 14.95
C GLY A 229 -9.64 -13.65 14.75
N ILE A 230 -9.26 -12.42 14.42
CA ILE A 230 -7.87 -12.03 14.20
C ILE A 230 -7.26 -11.53 15.51
N GLN A 231 -6.13 -12.12 15.91
CA GLN A 231 -5.37 -11.66 17.08
C GLN A 231 -4.25 -10.71 16.64
N VAL A 232 -3.98 -9.67 17.43
CA VAL A 232 -2.92 -8.70 17.11
C VAL A 232 -2.09 -8.38 18.33
N TYR A 233 -0.76 -8.48 18.18
CA TYR A 233 0.20 -8.26 19.25
C TYR A 233 1.25 -7.22 18.87
N LYS A 234 1.75 -6.51 19.89
CA LYS A 234 2.93 -5.66 19.74
C LYS A 234 4.18 -6.52 19.90
N ALA A 235 5.01 -6.58 18.86
CA ALA A 235 6.29 -7.25 18.90
C ALA A 235 7.24 -6.68 17.84
N ASP A 236 8.53 -6.87 18.07
CA ASP A 236 9.48 -6.83 16.98
C ASP A 236 9.49 -8.19 16.29
N SER A 237 8.84 -8.28 15.13
CA SER A 237 8.63 -9.56 14.46
C SER A 237 9.92 -10.23 13.97
N ARG A 238 11.08 -9.57 14.09
CA ARG A 238 12.38 -10.19 13.84
C ARG A 238 12.75 -11.22 14.90
N TYR A 239 12.11 -11.20 16.06
CA TYR A 239 12.41 -12.03 17.24
C TYR A 239 11.22 -12.87 17.72
N LEU A 240 10.26 -13.22 16.85
CA LEU A 240 9.05 -13.96 17.26
C LEU A 240 9.34 -15.34 17.90
N TYR A 241 10.41 -16.00 17.46
CA TYR A 241 10.82 -17.26 18.08
C TYR A 241 11.34 -17.05 19.50
N GLU A 242 12.20 -16.05 19.69
CA GLU A 242 12.82 -15.74 20.97
C GLU A 242 11.80 -15.19 21.98
N ASP A 243 10.93 -14.27 21.55
CA ASP A 243 10.02 -13.55 22.42
C ASP A 243 8.74 -14.34 22.76
N PHE A 244 8.25 -15.16 21.80
CA PHE A 244 6.97 -15.88 21.93
C PHE A 244 7.09 -17.39 21.85
N HIS A 245 8.29 -17.93 21.60
CA HIS A 245 8.49 -19.37 21.31
C HIS A 245 7.57 -19.87 20.19
N LEU A 246 7.24 -18.99 19.24
CA LEU A 246 6.40 -19.31 18.10
C LEU A 246 7.09 -20.36 17.22
N GLN A 247 6.39 -21.45 16.95
CA GLN A 247 6.85 -22.55 16.12
C GLN A 247 5.66 -23.19 15.42
N ASN A 248 5.96 -24.06 14.45
CA ASN A 248 4.97 -24.82 13.69
C ASN A 248 3.93 -23.93 12.98
N VAL A 249 4.34 -22.73 12.56
CA VAL A 249 3.51 -21.83 11.76
C VAL A 249 3.37 -22.41 10.35
N ASP A 250 2.13 -22.48 9.85
CA ASP A 250 1.85 -23.01 8.51
C ASP A 250 2.27 -22.01 7.42
N LYS A 251 1.90 -20.74 7.60
CA LYS A 251 2.14 -19.68 6.61
C LYS A 251 2.51 -18.35 7.25
N VAL A 252 3.37 -17.60 6.58
CA VAL A 252 3.83 -16.28 7.00
C VAL A 252 3.65 -15.27 5.87
N LEU A 253 3.04 -14.13 6.18
CA LEU A 253 3.08 -12.92 5.36
C LEU A 253 4.23 -12.02 5.82
N ILE A 254 5.03 -11.57 4.86
CA ILE A 254 6.07 -10.56 5.07
C ILE A 254 5.82 -9.43 4.07
N ASP A 255 5.33 -8.29 4.56
CA ASP A 255 5.13 -7.05 3.78
C ASP A 255 5.95 -5.93 4.44
N PRO A 256 7.28 -6.04 4.39
CA PRO A 256 8.15 -5.27 5.26
C PRO A 256 8.26 -3.81 4.77
N PRO A 257 8.72 -2.90 5.65
CA PRO A 257 9.15 -1.59 5.20
C PRO A 257 10.14 -1.70 4.03
N CYS A 258 9.86 -0.98 2.95
CA CYS A 258 10.68 -0.96 1.73
C CYS A 258 10.82 0.47 1.22
N SER A 259 11.65 0.66 0.20
CA SER A 259 11.92 1.99 -0.35
C SER A 259 10.69 2.63 -1.00
N ALA A 260 9.65 1.83 -1.29
CA ALA A 260 8.38 2.24 -1.85
C ALA A 260 8.53 2.94 -3.22
N LEU A 261 9.58 2.59 -3.98
CA LEU A 261 9.89 3.17 -5.28
C LEU A 261 8.77 2.96 -6.32
N GLY A 262 7.92 1.94 -6.14
CA GLY A 262 6.85 1.60 -7.08
C GLY A 262 5.51 2.30 -6.83
N LEU A 263 5.34 3.02 -5.71
CA LEU A 263 4.09 3.73 -5.39
C LEU A 263 3.76 4.80 -6.44
N ARG A 264 2.46 4.99 -6.69
CA ARG A 264 1.89 5.95 -7.65
C ARG A 264 0.62 6.60 -7.06
N PRO A 265 0.36 7.90 -7.32
CA PRO A 265 1.29 8.88 -7.89
C PRO A 265 2.40 9.26 -6.88
N LYS A 266 3.53 9.75 -7.39
CA LYS A 266 4.57 10.45 -6.63
C LYS A 266 4.56 11.91 -7.02
N VAL A 267 4.19 12.79 -6.08
CA VAL A 267 4.30 14.24 -6.33
C VAL A 267 5.77 14.64 -6.39
N TYR A 268 6.58 14.09 -5.48
CA TYR A 268 8.02 14.08 -5.52
C TYR A 268 8.54 12.91 -4.69
N ASP A 269 9.78 12.48 -4.93
CA ASP A 269 10.40 11.48 -4.07
C ASP A 269 11.90 11.65 -4.00
N LYS A 270 12.47 11.19 -2.90
CA LYS A 270 13.90 11.24 -2.66
C LYS A 270 14.36 9.90 -2.10
N LYS A 271 15.36 9.31 -2.75
CA LYS A 271 15.98 8.05 -2.34
C LYS A 271 17.47 8.08 -2.58
N ARG A 272 18.19 7.45 -1.68
CA ARG A 272 19.65 7.29 -1.73
C ARG A 272 20.05 5.84 -1.61
N LYS A 273 21.28 5.55 -1.98
CA LYS A 273 21.93 4.24 -1.83
C LYS A 273 21.72 3.64 -0.44
N GLU A 274 21.93 4.43 0.61
CA GLU A 274 21.84 3.97 2.00
C GLU A 274 20.42 3.54 2.36
N ASP A 275 19.38 4.19 1.80
CA ASP A 275 17.99 3.79 2.02
C ASP A 275 17.78 2.35 1.55
N LEU A 276 18.20 2.04 0.32
CA LEU A 276 18.00 0.73 -0.30
C LEU A 276 18.82 -0.37 0.40
N LEU A 277 20.08 -0.10 0.72
CA LEU A 277 20.95 -1.07 1.39
C LEU A 277 20.49 -1.38 2.83
N ASN A 278 20.09 -0.35 3.57
CA ASN A 278 19.59 -0.54 4.94
C ASN A 278 18.26 -1.30 4.93
N LEU A 279 17.36 -0.97 4.01
CA LEU A 279 16.06 -1.63 3.89
C LEU A 279 16.20 -3.08 3.44
N SER A 280 17.03 -3.40 2.44
CA SER A 280 17.25 -4.79 2.02
C SER A 280 17.87 -5.64 3.12
N SER A 281 18.85 -5.10 3.86
CA SER A 281 19.44 -5.75 5.03
C SER A 281 18.40 -5.97 6.15
N TYR A 282 17.55 -4.98 6.40
CA TYR A 282 16.46 -5.07 7.38
C TYR A 282 15.42 -6.12 6.98
N GLN A 283 15.05 -6.19 5.70
CA GLN A 283 14.08 -7.15 5.15
C GLN A 283 14.55 -8.60 5.32
N ARG A 284 15.84 -8.89 5.12
CA ARG A 284 16.42 -10.23 5.35
C ARG A 284 16.25 -10.72 6.79
N GLN A 285 16.16 -9.82 7.77
CA GLN A 285 15.92 -10.20 9.17
C GLN A 285 14.51 -10.78 9.37
N PHE A 286 13.52 -10.35 8.58
CA PHE A 286 12.18 -10.96 8.60
C PHE A 286 12.19 -12.35 7.97
N ILE A 287 12.91 -12.55 6.86
CA ILE A 287 13.10 -13.89 6.25
C ILE A 287 13.75 -14.85 7.26
N ASN A 288 14.78 -14.37 7.98
CA ASN A 288 15.44 -15.15 9.04
C ASN A 288 14.48 -15.56 10.16
N SER A 289 13.62 -14.65 10.61
CA SER A 289 12.66 -14.93 11.68
C SER A 289 11.54 -15.87 11.20
N ALA A 290 11.00 -15.65 10.00
CA ALA A 290 10.01 -16.52 9.38
C ALA A 290 10.52 -17.97 9.27
N TYR A 291 11.78 -18.17 8.85
CA TYR A 291 12.39 -19.49 8.80
C TYR A 291 12.37 -20.23 10.15
N LYS A 292 12.62 -19.53 11.26
CA LYS A 292 12.67 -20.11 12.60
C LYS A 292 11.29 -20.58 13.09
N ILE A 293 10.23 -19.84 12.77
CA ILE A 293 8.88 -20.11 13.28
C ILE A 293 8.08 -21.07 12.38
N LEU A 294 8.41 -21.15 11.09
CA LEU A 294 7.71 -22.02 10.13
C LEU A 294 7.93 -23.50 10.41
N LYS A 295 6.87 -24.29 10.24
CA LYS A 295 6.98 -25.76 10.14
C LYS A 295 7.74 -26.16 8.87
N LYS A 296 8.17 -27.43 8.81
CA LYS A 296 8.65 -28.04 7.57
C LYS A 296 7.58 -27.90 6.47
N ASP A 297 8.00 -27.53 5.26
CA ASP A 297 7.13 -27.27 4.12
C ASP A 297 6.12 -26.11 4.34
N GLY A 298 6.35 -25.28 5.36
CA GLY A 298 5.61 -24.04 5.58
C GLY A 298 5.92 -22.98 4.51
N VAL A 299 5.01 -22.03 4.33
CA VAL A 299 5.06 -21.04 3.24
C VAL A 299 5.35 -19.64 3.77
N VAL A 300 6.20 -18.89 3.06
CA VAL A 300 6.26 -17.43 3.16
C VAL A 300 5.67 -16.84 1.89
N VAL A 301 4.81 -15.83 2.01
CA VAL A 301 4.58 -14.88 0.91
C VAL A 301 5.21 -13.55 1.29
N TYR A 302 6.28 -13.24 0.58
CA TYR A 302 7.02 -11.98 0.69
C TYR A 302 6.49 -11.01 -0.36
N SER A 303 6.25 -9.75 0.02
CA SER A 303 5.83 -8.73 -0.94
C SER A 303 6.37 -7.35 -0.62
N THR A 304 6.59 -6.54 -1.65
CA THR A 304 6.97 -5.12 -1.48
C THR A 304 6.29 -4.23 -2.52
N CYS A 305 6.22 -2.93 -2.22
CA CYS A 305 5.86 -1.89 -3.18
C CYS A 305 7.10 -1.17 -3.76
N THR A 306 8.21 -1.91 -3.90
CA THR A 306 9.42 -1.44 -4.59
C THR A 306 9.70 -2.30 -5.83
N MET A 307 10.56 -1.80 -6.69
CA MET A 307 10.83 -2.40 -8.00
C MET A 307 12.27 -2.90 -8.15
N THR A 308 13.17 -2.55 -7.24
CA THR A 308 14.60 -2.90 -7.30
C THR A 308 14.80 -4.38 -7.02
N SER A 309 15.80 -5.01 -7.63
CA SER A 309 16.13 -6.41 -7.32
C SER A 309 16.79 -6.57 -5.95
N LEU A 310 17.52 -5.53 -5.52
CA LEU A 310 18.18 -5.48 -4.21
C LEU A 310 17.25 -5.71 -3.02
N GLU A 311 16.01 -5.22 -3.08
CA GLU A 311 14.98 -5.43 -2.06
C GLU A 311 14.06 -6.61 -2.39
N ASN A 312 14.13 -7.17 -3.60
CA ASN A 312 13.21 -8.20 -4.08
C ASN A 312 13.92 -9.54 -4.25
N GLU A 313 14.38 -9.89 -5.45
CA GLU A 313 15.03 -11.18 -5.70
C GLU A 313 16.20 -11.43 -4.77
N ASP A 314 17.02 -10.41 -4.49
CA ASP A 314 18.21 -10.57 -3.65
C ASP A 314 17.85 -10.89 -2.19
N VAL A 315 16.69 -10.43 -1.71
CA VAL A 315 16.20 -10.70 -0.35
C VAL A 315 15.62 -12.11 -0.25
N VAL A 316 14.87 -12.55 -1.26
CA VAL A 316 14.20 -13.87 -1.25
C VAL A 316 15.08 -15.00 -1.76
N ASN A 317 16.22 -14.70 -2.38
CA ASN A 317 17.25 -15.66 -2.75
C ASN A 317 17.98 -16.19 -1.51
N ASP A 318 17.33 -17.10 -0.81
CA ASP A 318 17.81 -17.75 0.40
C ASP A 318 17.78 -19.27 0.21
N SER A 319 18.92 -19.94 0.39
CA SER A 319 19.06 -21.38 0.13
C SER A 319 18.17 -22.27 0.99
N ARG A 320 17.66 -21.75 2.11
CA ARG A 320 16.74 -22.45 3.01
C ARG A 320 15.30 -22.49 2.49
N PHE A 321 15.02 -21.75 1.42
CA PHE A 321 13.72 -21.71 0.78
C PHE A 321 13.80 -22.13 -0.68
N GLU A 322 12.73 -22.73 -1.16
CA GLU A 322 12.44 -22.86 -2.58
C GLU A 322 11.55 -21.70 -2.99
N VAL A 323 11.92 -21.01 -4.07
CA VAL A 323 11.07 -20.00 -4.69
C VAL A 323 10.08 -20.72 -5.60
N GLU A 324 8.83 -20.88 -5.16
CA GLU A 324 7.78 -21.56 -5.93
C GLU A 324 7.23 -20.65 -7.02
N GLU A 325 7.08 -19.36 -6.73
CA GLU A 325 6.44 -18.39 -7.63
C GLU A 325 6.98 -16.98 -7.38
N VAL A 326 7.14 -16.20 -8.45
CA VAL A 326 7.49 -14.77 -8.41
C VAL A 326 6.60 -14.01 -9.37
N ILE A 327 5.99 -12.93 -8.89
CA ILE A 327 5.16 -12.03 -9.68
C ILE A 327 5.66 -10.59 -9.52
N ARG A 328 5.75 -9.88 -10.65
CA ARG A 328 6.06 -8.46 -10.71
C ARG A 328 4.97 -7.69 -11.41
N PHE A 329 4.42 -6.71 -10.72
CA PHE A 329 3.59 -5.68 -11.34
C PHE A 329 4.48 -4.49 -11.69
N HIS A 330 4.59 -4.23 -12.98
CA HIS A 330 5.30 -3.08 -13.53
C HIS A 330 4.32 -1.96 -13.91
N PRO A 331 4.55 -0.69 -13.49
CA PRO A 331 3.65 0.42 -13.82
C PRO A 331 3.39 0.62 -15.30
N ILE A 332 4.44 0.53 -16.12
CA ILE A 332 4.37 0.76 -17.57
C ILE A 332 3.80 -0.43 -18.36
N VAL A 333 3.50 -1.55 -17.70
CA VAL A 333 2.95 -2.75 -18.36
C VAL A 333 1.53 -3.02 -17.87
N HIS A 334 1.31 -2.95 -16.57
CA HIS A 334 0.06 -3.35 -15.94
C HIS A 334 -0.79 -2.15 -15.50
N ASP A 335 -0.26 -0.93 -15.60
CA ASP A 335 -0.84 0.28 -15.04
C ASP A 335 -1.26 0.15 -13.56
N MET A 336 -0.37 -0.47 -12.78
CA MET A 336 -0.51 -0.64 -11.34
C MET A 336 0.68 -0.02 -10.62
N THR A 337 0.60 0.00 -9.29
CA THR A 337 1.75 0.20 -8.42
C THR A 337 2.85 -0.80 -8.77
N GLY A 338 4.10 -0.34 -8.82
CA GLY A 338 5.26 -1.19 -8.90
C GLY A 338 5.34 -2.09 -7.67
N PHE A 339 5.17 -3.40 -7.88
CA PHE A 339 4.95 -4.33 -6.79
C PHE A 339 5.63 -5.67 -7.07
N PHE A 340 6.12 -6.31 -6.03
CA PHE A 340 6.78 -7.62 -6.10
C PHE A 340 6.10 -8.57 -5.12
N ILE A 341 5.92 -9.83 -5.54
CA ILE A 341 5.42 -10.92 -4.70
C ILE A 341 6.27 -12.15 -4.97
N ALA A 342 6.69 -12.84 -3.91
CA ALA A 342 7.34 -14.13 -4.01
C ALA A 342 6.72 -15.11 -3.01
N LYS A 343 6.37 -16.31 -3.50
CA LYS A 343 5.94 -17.44 -2.69
C LYS A 343 7.12 -18.37 -2.46
N LEU A 344 7.46 -18.58 -1.20
CA LEU A 344 8.62 -19.35 -0.78
C LEU A 344 8.18 -20.55 0.06
N ARG A 345 8.71 -21.73 -0.23
CA ARG A 345 8.51 -22.95 0.55
C ARG A 345 9.76 -23.24 1.37
N LYS A 346 9.61 -23.49 2.68
CA LYS A 346 10.74 -23.87 3.53
C LYS A 346 11.29 -25.24 3.11
N ARG A 347 12.58 -25.31 2.76
CA ARG A 347 13.32 -26.54 2.45
C ARG A 347 13.83 -27.15 3.76
N ASN A 348 13.07 -28.09 4.32
CA ASN A 348 13.32 -28.78 5.59
C ASN A 348 13.01 -27.97 6.86
#